data_AF-A0AAV8Z6Y1-F1
#
_entry.id   AF-A0AAV8Z6Y1-F1
#
_cell.length_a   1.000
_cell.length_b   1.000
_cell.length_c   1.000
_cell.angle_alpha   90.00
_cell.angle_beta   90.00
_cell.angle_gamma   90.00
#
_symmetry.space_group_name_H-M   'P 1'
#
loop_
_entity.id
_entity.type
_entity.pdbx_description
1 polymer ?
#
loop_
_entity_poly.entity_id
_entity_poly.type
_entity_poly.pdbx_seq_one_letter_code
_entity_poly.pdbx_strand_id
1 'polypeptide(L)' 'MNIRTDILNNIDIDPGLLDTVKSALKGPRFESVEAVKAKTTEVLNQLTEADFQHRIQQWKSHMERCRDRQG' A
#
# COMPACT_ATOMS: atom_id res chain seq x y z
N MET A 1 -7.43 14.78 -16.83
CA MET A 1 -6.77 13.52 -16.42
C MET A 1 -6.17 13.75 -15.04
N ASN A 2 -6.74 13.13 -14.02
CA ASN A 2 -6.32 13.31 -12.64
C ASN A 2 -5.38 12.16 -12.31
N ILE A 3 -4.08 12.39 -12.50
CA ILE A 3 -3.01 11.39 -12.34
C ILE A 3 -3.10 10.67 -10.98
N ARG A 4 -3.68 11.35 -9.97
CA ARG A 4 -3.94 10.83 -8.63
C ARG A 4 -4.98 9.70 -8.60
N THR A 5 -5.99 9.74 -9.45
CA THR A 5 -7.00 8.68 -9.55
C THR A 5 -6.53 7.53 -10.44
N ASP A 6 -5.76 7.83 -11.48
CA ASP A 6 -5.30 6.81 -12.43
C ASP A 6 -4.24 5.86 -11.83
N ILE A 7 -3.40 6.33 -10.91
CA ILE A 7 -2.41 5.49 -10.20
C ILE A 7 -3.05 4.64 -9.10
N LEU A 8 -4.09 5.18 -8.43
CA LEU A 8 -4.78 4.47 -7.34
C LEU A 8 -5.78 3.42 -7.84
N ASN A 9 -6.25 3.53 -9.09
CA ASN A 9 -7.29 2.64 -9.63
C ASN A 9 -6.73 1.46 -10.46
N ASN A 10 -5.44 1.43 -10.80
CA ASN A 10 -4.85 0.41 -11.68
C ASN A 10 -4.00 -0.64 -10.97
N ILE A 11 -3.93 -0.58 -9.65
CA ILE A 11 -3.26 -1.61 -8.90
C ILE A 11 -4.26 -2.08 -7.87
N ASP A 12 -4.53 -3.37 -7.89
CA ASP A 12 -5.11 -4.14 -6.80
C ASP A 12 -4.08 -4.11 -5.64
N ILE A 13 -3.75 -2.91 -5.14
CA ILE A 13 -2.74 -2.70 -4.11
C ILE A 13 -3.38 -3.23 -2.85
N ASP A 14 -2.80 -4.29 -2.29
CA ASP A 14 -3.04 -4.70 -0.92
C ASP A 14 -3.20 -3.45 -0.02
N PRO A 15 -4.35 -3.23 0.61
CA PRO A 15 -4.61 -2.03 1.40
C PRO A 15 -3.51 -1.76 2.45
N GLY A 16 -2.89 -2.83 2.96
CA GLY A 16 -1.80 -2.75 3.94
C GLY A 16 -0.49 -2.19 3.37
N LEU A 17 -0.19 -2.44 2.10
CA LEU A 17 0.98 -1.86 1.43
C LEU A 17 0.85 -0.34 1.32
N LEU A 18 -0.36 0.12 0.97
CA LEU A 18 -0.67 1.55 0.87
C LEU A 18 -0.53 2.25 2.22
N ASP A 19 -1.00 1.64 3.31
CA ASP A 19 -0.86 2.19 4.67
C ASP A 19 0.60 2.27 5.13
N THR A 20 1.42 1.30 4.75
CA THR A 20 2.85 1.28 5.09
C THR A 20 3.60 2.42 4.40
N VAL A 21 3.37 2.61 3.09
CA VAL A 21 3.95 3.73 2.34
C VAL A 21 3.43 5.07 2.87
N LYS A 22 2.11 5.21 3.11
CA LYS A 22 1.52 6.43 3.68
C LYS A 22 2.12 6.79 5.02
N SER A 23 2.33 5.80 5.91
CA SER A 23 2.94 6.02 7.22
C SER A 23 4.39 6.48 7.07
N ALA A 24 5.17 5.88 6.17
CA ALA A 24 6.56 6.25 5.94
C ALA A 24 6.73 7.63 5.28
N LEU A 25 5.72 8.08 4.53
CA LEU A 25 5.65 9.42 3.94
C LEU A 25 5.05 10.46 4.90
N LYS A 26 4.55 10.05 6.07
CA LYS A 26 3.93 10.96 7.03
C LYS A 26 4.99 11.62 7.91
N GLY A 27 4.98 12.95 7.97
CA GLY A 27 5.87 13.73 8.84
C GLY A 27 6.87 14.58 8.07
N PRO A 28 7.75 13.99 7.23
CA PRO A 28 8.70 14.77 6.44
C PRO A 28 7.98 15.68 5.45
N ARG A 29 8.42 16.93 5.36
CA ARG A 29 8.07 17.80 4.23
C ARG A 29 8.95 17.42 3.05
N PHE A 30 8.33 16.98 1.97
CA PHE A 30 9.04 16.70 0.72
C PHE A 30 8.99 17.94 -0.16
N GLU A 31 10.16 18.37 -0.65
CA GLU A 31 10.29 19.55 -1.51
C GLU A 31 9.90 19.28 -2.97
N SER A 32 9.87 18.01 -3.38
CA SER A 32 9.56 17.60 -4.75
C SER A 32 8.85 16.24 -4.83
N VAL A 33 8.21 16.00 -5.96
CA VAL A 33 7.56 14.71 -6.27
C VAL A 33 8.60 13.60 -6.40
N GLU A 34 9.79 13.93 -6.89
CA GLU A 34 10.93 13.03 -7.05
C GLU A 34 11.40 12.50 -5.69
N ALA A 35 11.44 13.37 -4.67
CA ALA A 35 11.79 12.97 -3.31
C ALA A 35 10.75 12.00 -2.71
N VAL A 36 9.46 12.22 -3.00
CA VAL A 36 8.39 11.29 -2.59
C VAL A 36 8.53 9.95 -3.28
N LYS A 37 8.79 9.95 -4.60
CA LYS A 37 9.01 8.73 -5.38
C LYS A 37 10.22 7.95 -4.86
N ALA A 38 11.35 8.62 -4.62
CA ALA A 38 12.55 7.99 -4.09
C ALA A 38 12.30 7.37 -2.72
N LYS A 39 11.63 8.09 -1.80
CA LYS A 39 11.28 7.55 -0.47
C LYS A 39 10.30 6.38 -0.57
N THR A 40 9.34 6.45 -1.48
CA THR A 40 8.41 5.35 -1.73
C THR A 40 9.14 4.11 -2.23
N THR A 41 10.06 4.24 -3.18
CA THR A 41 10.88 3.15 -3.67
C THR A 41 11.76 2.55 -2.58
N GLU A 42 12.37 3.39 -1.73
CA GLU A 42 13.15 2.93 -0.57
C GLU A 42 12.30 2.06 0.37
N VAL A 43 11.10 2.53 0.72
CA VAL A 43 10.18 1.80 1.60
C VAL A 43 9.74 0.48 0.96
N LEU A 44 9.43 0.48 -0.34
CA LEU A 44 9.05 -0.73 -1.05
C LEU A 44 10.18 -1.76 -1.13
N ASN A 45 11.44 -1.31 -1.31
CA ASN A 45 12.61 -2.19 -1.35
C ASN A 45 12.97 -2.78 0.02
N GLN A 46 12.52 -2.18 1.11
CA GLN A 46 12.73 -2.71 2.47
C GLN A 46 11.72 -3.81 2.84
N LEU A 47 10.64 -3.95 2.07
CA LEU A 47 9.65 -5.00 2.31
C LEU A 47 10.19 -6.34 1.88
N THR A 48 10.06 -7.32 2.76
CA THR A 48 10.46 -8.69 2.49
C THR A 48 9.29 -9.48 1.93
N GLU A 49 9.59 -10.61 1.27
CA GLU A 49 8.56 -11.57 0.84
C GLU A 49 7.64 -11.98 2.00
N ALA A 50 8.19 -12.13 3.21
CA ALA A 50 7.43 -12.47 4.41
C ALA A 50 6.39 -11.40 4.76
N ASP A 51 6.71 -10.11 4.58
CA ASP A 51 5.77 -9.01 4.81
C ASP A 51 4.59 -9.08 3.83
N PHE A 52 4.85 -9.43 2.56
CA PHE A 52 3.81 -9.62 1.55
C PHE A 52 2.96 -10.85 1.87
N GLN A 53 3.58 -11.98 2.20
CA GLN A 53 2.88 -13.20 2.58
C GLN A 53 1.95 -12.97 3.78
N HIS A 54 2.45 -12.31 4.84
CA HIS A 54 1.64 -12.00 6.01
C HIS A 54 0.40 -11.15 5.65
N ARG A 55 0.56 -10.15 4.79
CA ARG A 55 -0.56 -9.29 4.34
C ARG A 55 -1.59 -10.03 3.49
N ILE A 56 -1.13 -10.87 2.56
CA ILE A 56 -2.00 -11.73 1.76
C ILE A 56 -2.82 -12.66 2.66
N GLN A 57 -2.22 -13.22 3.72
CA GLN A 57 -2.95 -14.06 4.67
C GLN A 57 -4.00 -13.26 5.45
N GLN A 58 -3.66 -12.05 5.91
CA GLN A 58 -4.61 -11.16 6.57
C GLN A 58 -5.79 -10.78 5.64
N TRP A 59 -5.50 -10.49 4.37
CA TRP A 59 -6.51 -10.21 3.36
C TRP A 59 -7.42 -11.42 3.12
N LYS A 60 -6.86 -12.64 2.97
CA LYS A 60 -7.66 -13.87 2.86
C LYS A 60 -8.60 -14.04 4.04
N SER A 61 -8.10 -13.89 5.27
CA SER A 61 -8.95 -13.96 6.48
C SER A 61 -9.98 -12.83 6.55
N HIS A 62 -9.72 -11.67 5.96
CA HIS A 62 -10.73 -10.61 5.83
C HIS A 62 -11.83 -11.01 4.85
N MET A 63 -11.47 -11.52 3.67
CA MET A 63 -12.43 -11.98 2.66
C MET A 63 -13.31 -13.13 3.17
N GLU A 64 -12.74 -14.07 3.93
CA GLU A 64 -13.50 -15.13 4.60
C GLU A 64 -14.52 -14.55 5.58
N ARG A 65 -14.14 -13.55 6.37
CA ARG A 65 -15.07 -12.88 7.30
C ARG A 65 -16.18 -12.12 6.58
N CYS A 66 -15.90 -11.46 5.46
CA CYS A 66 -16.94 -10.82 4.63
C CYS A 66 -17.91 -11.86 4.05
N ARG A 67 -17.39 -12.99 3.54
CA ARG A 67 -18.21 -14.10 3.07
C ARG A 67 -19.12 -14.63 4.18
N ASP A 68 -18.58 -14.87 5.37
CA ASP A 68 -19.33 -15.43 6.49
C ASP A 68 -20.38 -14.45 7.05
N ARG A 69 -20.20 -13.14 6.80
CA ARG A 69 -21.16 -12.08 7.14
C ARG A 69 -22.16 -11.75 6.03
N GLN A 70 -22.09 -12.41 4.86
CA GLN A 70 -22.89 -12.13 3.67
C GLN A 70 -22.72 -10.70 3.11
N GLY A 71 -21.61 -10.04 3.43
CA GLY A 71 -21.37 -8.61 3.12
C GLY A 71 -20.93 -7.84 4.35
#